data_AF-A0A2H3B4Q0-F1
#
_entry.id   AF-A0A2H3B4Q0-F1
#
_cell.length_a   1.000
_cell.length_b   1.000
_cell.length_c   1.000
_cell.angle_alpha   90.00
_cell.angle_beta   90.00
_cell.angle_gamma   90.00
#
_symmetry.space_group_name_H-M   'P 1'
#
loop_
_entity.id
_entity.type
_entity.pdbx_description
1 polymer ?
#
loop_
_entity_poly.entity_id
_entity_poly.type
_entity_poly.pdbx_seq_one_letter_code
_entity_poly.pdbx_strand_id
1 'polypeptide(L)'
;MCFNPESIDVLSTAPKLQSLIITPAPNTVALPHIPCLQLRYFAHTLYASVEGHMRLLSETPLLETYKTEIYGSLNRFTAVPFTHNSLHRLELCCRRSDLSLLEYLTCLALEELSLYLCRFGALEHILFDFDNRSLDRTRIPW
;
A
#
# COMPACT_ATOMS: atom_id res chain seq x y z
N MET A 1 -15.44 -17.36 -14.15
CA MET A 1 -14.35 -17.43 -15.15
C MET A 1 -13.10 -16.91 -14.48
N CYS A 2 -12.19 -17.83 -14.13
CA CYS A 2 -10.92 -17.51 -13.49
C CYS A 2 -9.95 -17.03 -14.57
N PHE A 3 -9.43 -15.81 -14.44
CA PHE A 3 -8.50 -15.26 -15.42
C PHE A 3 -7.09 -15.84 -15.21
N ASN A 4 -6.51 -16.22 -16.35
CA ASN A 4 -5.19 -16.81 -16.52
C ASN A 4 -4.11 -15.73 -16.24
N PRO A 5 -3.12 -16.00 -15.37
CA PRO A 5 -2.08 -15.04 -15.01
C PRO A 5 -1.03 -14.97 -16.12
N GLU A 6 -1.38 -14.39 -17.27
CA GLU A 6 -0.38 -13.66 -18.03
C GLU A 6 -0.09 -12.38 -17.24
N SER A 7 0.67 -12.53 -16.15
CA SER A 7 1.34 -11.44 -15.49
C SER A 7 2.06 -10.68 -16.59
N ILE A 8 1.60 -9.48 -16.91
CA ILE A 8 2.38 -8.60 -17.76
C ILE A 8 3.66 -8.39 -16.98
N ASP A 9 4.72 -9.07 -17.41
CA ASP A 9 6.07 -8.87 -16.89
C ASP A 9 6.60 -7.58 -17.52
N VAL A 10 5.91 -6.47 -17.20
CA VAL A 10 6.24 -5.08 -17.58
C VAL A 10 7.72 -4.79 -17.24
N LEU A 11 8.28 -5.56 -16.31
CA LEU A 11 9.57 -5.36 -15.70
C LEU A 11 10.71 -6.11 -16.41
N SER A 12 10.43 -7.19 -17.16
CA SER A 12 11.42 -7.80 -18.07
C SER A 12 11.90 -6.82 -19.15
N THR A 13 11.06 -5.83 -19.47
CA THR A 13 11.30 -4.86 -20.56
C THR A 13 11.72 -3.47 -20.07
N ALA A 14 11.62 -3.17 -18.77
CA ALA A 14 11.88 -1.83 -18.22
C ALA A 14 12.67 -1.84 -16.89
N PRO A 15 13.95 -2.24 -16.88
CA PRO A 15 14.77 -2.33 -15.67
C PRO A 15 15.10 -0.99 -14.99
N LYS A 16 14.81 0.14 -15.66
CA LYS A 16 15.02 1.50 -15.14
C LYS A 16 13.71 2.19 -14.74
N LEU A 17 12.61 1.45 -14.64
CA LEU A 17 11.31 2.01 -14.32
C LEU A 17 11.28 2.51 -12.87
N GLN A 18 11.12 3.82 -12.71
CA GLN A 18 11.03 4.46 -11.38
C GLN A 18 9.59 4.89 -11.04
N SER A 19 8.69 4.93 -12.02
CA SER A 19 7.30 5.36 -11.85
C SER A 19 6.36 4.46 -12.66
N LEU A 20 5.28 4.00 -12.05
CA LEU A 20 4.27 3.17 -12.69
C LEU A 20 2.86 3.57 -12.24
N ILE A 21 1.96 3.76 -13.20
CA ILE A 21 0.55 4.04 -12.98
C ILE A 21 -0.28 2.95 -13.65
N ILE A 22 -1.16 2.28 -12.91
CA ILE A 22 -2.04 1.25 -13.44
C ILE A 22 -3.50 1.59 -13.16
N THR A 23 -4.26 1.81 -14.22
CA THR A 23 -5.72 1.97 -14.17
C THR A 23 -6.38 0.79 -14.88
N PRO A 24 -7.22 -0.01 -14.21
CA PRO A 24 -7.84 -1.18 -14.83
C PRO A 24 -8.90 -0.77 -15.86
N ALA A 25 -9.04 -1.62 -16.88
CA ALA A 25 -10.28 -1.73 -17.65
C ALA A 25 -11.39 -2.36 -16.78
N PRO A 26 -12.69 -2.17 -17.08
CA PRO A 26 -13.82 -2.49 -16.19
C PRO A 26 -13.97 -3.97 -15.78
N ASN A 27 -13.16 -4.88 -16.29
CA ASN A 27 -13.27 -6.32 -16.09
C ASN A 27 -11.95 -6.92 -15.59
N THR A 28 -11.73 -6.77 -14.28
CA THR A 28 -10.85 -7.59 -13.41
C THR A 28 -9.35 -7.41 -13.61
N VAL A 29 -8.68 -6.86 -12.60
CA VAL A 29 -7.21 -6.98 -12.48
C VAL A 29 -6.87 -7.10 -10.99
N ALA A 30 -6.25 -8.22 -10.62
CA ALA A 30 -5.53 -8.36 -9.36
C ALA A 30 -4.19 -7.61 -9.47
N LEU A 31 -3.65 -7.13 -8.36
CA LEU A 31 -2.32 -6.49 -8.33
C LEU A 31 -1.28 -7.36 -9.05
N PRO A 32 -0.53 -6.82 -10.03
CA PRO A 32 0.58 -7.55 -10.63
C PRO A 32 1.65 -7.78 -9.57
N HIS A 33 2.43 -8.85 -9.74
CA HIS A 33 3.64 -9.07 -8.96
C HIS A 33 4.72 -8.09 -9.43
N ILE A 34 5.23 -7.24 -8.52
CA ILE A 34 6.17 -6.16 -8.86
C ILE A 34 7.43 -6.32 -8.00
N PRO A 35 8.40 -7.17 -8.39
CA PRO A 35 9.72 -7.18 -7.79
C PRO A 35 10.57 -6.05 -8.39
N CYS A 36 10.14 -4.80 -8.20
CA CYS A 36 10.83 -3.63 -8.75
C CYS A 36 11.57 -2.89 -7.64
N LEU A 37 12.82 -3.29 -7.42
CA LEU A 37 13.70 -2.66 -6.42
C LEU A 37 13.96 -1.18 -6.68
N GLN A 38 13.76 -0.68 -7.91
CA GLN A 38 14.02 0.71 -8.28
C GLN A 38 12.76 1.59 -8.29
N LEU A 39 11.59 1.02 -8.07
CA LEU A 39 10.34 1.75 -8.14
C LEU A 39 10.28 2.79 -7.01
N ARG A 40 10.16 4.06 -7.38
CA ARG A 40 10.04 5.19 -6.45
C ARG A 40 8.60 5.66 -6.33
N TYR A 41 7.83 5.54 -7.40
CA TYR A 41 6.43 5.94 -7.45
C TYR A 41 5.56 4.81 -7.99
N PHE A 42 4.50 4.48 -7.27
CA PHE A 42 3.50 3.52 -7.74
C PHE A 42 2.09 4.00 -7.42
N ALA A 43 1.25 4.06 -8.45
CA ALA A 43 -0.16 4.38 -8.30
C ALA A 43 -1.04 3.35 -9.01
N HIS A 44 -2.10 2.89 -8.36
CA HIS A 44 -3.07 2.04 -9.03
C HIS A 44 -4.48 2.13 -8.46
N THR A 45 -5.46 1.76 -9.28
CA THR A 45 -6.87 1.63 -8.85
C THR A 45 -7.37 0.18 -8.93
N LEU A 46 -6.44 -0.78 -8.98
CA LEU A 46 -6.73 -2.21 -9.01
C LEU A 46 -7.37 -2.72 -7.72
N TYR A 47 -8.21 -3.77 -7.85
CA TYR A 47 -8.76 -4.47 -6.69
C TYR A 47 -7.68 -5.36 -6.06
N ALA A 48 -7.39 -5.11 -4.80
CA ALA A 48 -6.42 -5.90 -4.05
C ALA A 48 -6.81 -6.07 -2.59
N SER A 49 -6.46 -7.23 -2.05
CA SER A 49 -6.52 -7.48 -0.61
C SER A 49 -5.38 -6.73 0.09
N VAL A 50 -5.55 -6.51 1.40
CA VAL A 50 -4.48 -5.99 2.27
C VAL A 50 -3.19 -6.81 2.11
N GLU A 51 -3.29 -8.13 1.98
CA GLU A 51 -2.14 -9.01 1.69
C GLU A 51 -1.43 -8.64 0.39
N GLY A 52 -2.19 -8.39 -0.68
CA GLY A 52 -1.62 -7.97 -1.98
C GLY A 52 -0.86 -6.65 -1.87
N HIS A 53 -1.42 -5.68 -1.13
CA HIS A 53 -0.74 -4.41 -0.85
C HIS A 53 0.54 -4.61 -0.02
N MET A 54 0.47 -5.42 1.06
CA MET A 54 1.61 -5.70 1.94
C MET A 54 2.75 -6.40 1.20
N ARG A 55 2.42 -7.41 0.38
CA ARG A 55 3.39 -8.12 -0.45
C ARG A 55 4.09 -7.16 -1.41
N LEU A 56 3.32 -6.31 -2.10
CA LEU A 56 3.88 -5.34 -3.03
C LEU A 56 4.85 -4.37 -2.34
N LEU A 57 4.45 -3.82 -1.19
CA LEU A 57 5.31 -2.94 -0.39
C LEU A 57 6.59 -3.67 0.07
N SER A 58 6.52 -4.97 0.39
CA SER A 58 7.71 -5.75 0.74
C SER A 58 8.66 -6.00 -0.44
N GLU A 59 8.13 -6.05 -1.66
CA GLU A 59 8.89 -6.28 -2.90
C GLU A 59 9.43 -4.97 -3.51
N THR A 60 9.04 -3.81 -2.98
CA THR A 60 9.40 -2.48 -3.49
C THR A 60 10.07 -1.60 -2.41
N PRO A 61 11.21 -2.03 -1.84
CA PRO A 61 11.81 -1.39 -0.65
C PRO A 61 12.23 0.08 -0.83
N LEU A 62 12.41 0.54 -2.06
CA LEU A 62 12.77 1.92 -2.40
C LEU A 62 11.57 2.81 -2.75
N LEU A 63 10.35 2.31 -2.59
CA LEU A 63 9.13 3.05 -2.93
C LEU A 63 8.97 4.26 -2.01
N GLU A 64 8.94 5.43 -2.61
CA GLU A 64 8.83 6.73 -1.93
C GLU A 64 7.39 7.21 -1.88
N THR A 65 6.62 6.94 -2.93
CA THR A 65 5.20 7.30 -3.02
C THR A 65 4.36 6.10 -3.42
N TYR A 66 3.35 5.82 -2.61
CA TYR A 66 2.36 4.81 -2.90
C TYR A 66 0.95 5.39 -2.88
N LYS A 67 0.22 5.21 -3.98
CA LYS A 67 -1.16 5.66 -4.14
C LYS A 67 -2.06 4.50 -4.54
N THR A 68 -3.12 4.28 -3.80
CA THR A 68 -4.01 3.18 -4.11
C THR A 68 -5.47 3.39 -3.68
N GLU A 69 -6.37 2.67 -4.33
CA GLU A 69 -7.74 2.48 -3.88
C GLU A 69 -7.88 1.11 -3.21
N ILE A 70 -8.22 1.10 -1.92
CA ILE A 70 -8.43 -0.14 -1.17
C ILE A 70 -9.90 -0.55 -1.30
N TYR A 71 -10.12 -1.65 -2.03
CA TYR A 71 -11.42 -2.31 -2.15
C TYR A 71 -11.35 -3.68 -1.50
N GLY A 72 -11.85 -3.81 -0.28
CA GLY A 72 -11.93 -5.11 0.38
C GLY A 72 -12.20 -4.97 1.86
N SER A 73 -12.75 -6.03 2.45
CA SER A 73 -12.65 -6.24 3.89
C SER A 73 -11.62 -7.32 4.15
N LEU A 74 -10.99 -7.26 5.32
CA LEU A 74 -10.05 -8.28 5.81
C LEU A 74 -10.77 -9.62 6.05
N ASN A 75 -11.03 -10.39 5.00
CA ASN A 75 -11.55 -11.75 5.15
C ASN A 75 -10.38 -12.69 5.41
N ARG A 76 -10.02 -12.85 6.70
CA ARG A 76 -9.16 -13.93 7.24
C ARG A 76 -7.66 -13.84 6.93
N PHE A 77 -7.08 -12.63 6.91
CA PHE A 77 -5.63 -12.51 6.81
C PHE A 77 -5.02 -12.36 8.22
N THR A 78 -4.05 -13.20 8.55
CA THR A 78 -3.22 -13.04 9.75
C THR A 78 -1.97 -12.32 9.29
N ALA A 79 -2.06 -11.00 9.13
CA ALA A 79 -0.95 -10.20 8.65
C ALA A 79 0.16 -10.15 9.71
N VAL A 80 1.39 -10.31 9.25
CA VAL A 80 2.56 -10.00 10.07
C VAL A 80 2.85 -8.51 9.91
N PRO A 81 3.09 -7.77 11.01
CA PRO A 81 3.54 -6.39 10.93
C PRO A 81 4.76 -6.25 10.01
N PHE A 82 4.74 -5.25 9.14
CA PHE A 82 5.78 -4.96 8.16
C PHE A 82 6.20 -3.50 8.26
N THR A 83 7.50 -3.24 8.13
CA THR A 83 8.06 -1.89 8.16
C THR A 83 8.57 -1.50 6.78
N HIS A 84 8.12 -0.36 6.27
CA HIS A 84 8.60 0.23 5.04
C HIS A 84 9.42 1.50 5.34
N ASN A 85 10.72 1.48 5.02
CA ASN A 85 11.66 2.52 5.43
C ASN A 85 11.75 3.71 4.47
N SER A 86 11.38 3.54 3.20
CA SER A 86 11.56 4.58 2.18
C SER A 86 10.26 5.31 1.83
N LEU A 87 9.13 4.95 2.44
CA LEU A 87 7.82 5.48 2.03
C LEU A 87 7.58 6.83 2.69
N HIS A 88 7.64 7.89 1.89
CA HIS A 88 7.42 9.27 2.34
C HIS A 88 5.97 9.70 2.17
N ARG A 89 5.28 9.22 1.12
CA ARG A 89 3.89 9.55 0.85
C ARG A 89 3.03 8.31 0.67
N LEU A 90 1.94 8.26 1.42
CA LEU A 90 0.92 7.23 1.34
C LEU A 90 -0.45 7.87 1.09
N GLU A 91 -1.05 7.58 -0.06
CA GLU A 91 -2.39 8.02 -0.42
C GLU A 91 -3.32 6.81 -0.52
N LEU A 92 -4.28 6.71 0.41
CA LEU A 92 -5.26 5.63 0.45
C LEU A 92 -6.66 6.15 0.21
N CYS A 93 -7.32 5.64 -0.84
CA CYS A 93 -8.74 5.85 -1.06
C CYS A 93 -9.53 4.63 -0.59
N CYS A 94 -10.24 4.76 0.53
CA CYS A 94 -10.92 3.65 1.19
C CYS A 94 -12.44 3.83 1.11
N ARG A 95 -13.09 3.12 0.17
CA ARG A 95 -14.55 3.20 0.00
C ARG A 95 -15.36 2.57 1.13
N ARG A 96 -14.77 1.66 1.90
CA ARG A 96 -15.42 0.99 3.03
C ARG A 96 -14.88 1.41 4.40
N SER A 97 -13.98 2.40 4.46
CA SER A 97 -13.27 2.80 5.70
C SER A 97 -12.41 1.69 6.30
N ASP A 98 -12.05 0.70 5.49
CA ASP A 98 -11.11 -0.34 5.91
C ASP A 98 -9.69 0.23 5.83
N LEU A 99 -9.11 0.50 7.00
CA LEU A 99 -7.72 0.92 7.18
C LEU A 99 -6.85 -0.22 7.71
N SER A 100 -7.28 -1.48 7.58
CA SER A 100 -6.53 -2.61 8.13
C SER A 100 -5.11 -2.72 7.58
N LEU A 101 -4.83 -2.18 6.39
CA LEU A 101 -3.45 -2.04 5.90
C LEU A 101 -2.56 -1.29 6.89
N LEU A 102 -3.07 -0.21 7.48
CA LEU A 102 -2.34 0.61 8.45
C LEU A 102 -2.13 -0.10 9.78
N GLU A 103 -2.96 -1.08 10.15
CA GLU A 103 -2.76 -1.87 11.38
C GLU A 103 -1.45 -2.67 11.34
N TYR A 104 -1.03 -3.09 10.14
CA TYR A 104 0.15 -3.93 9.96
C TYR A 104 1.32 -3.22 9.28
N LEU A 105 1.10 -2.03 8.72
CA LEU A 105 2.15 -1.24 8.11
C LEU A 105 2.76 -0.27 9.13
N THR A 106 4.08 -0.17 9.13
CA THR A 106 4.83 0.87 9.84
C THR A 106 5.68 1.62 8.82
N CYS A 107 5.63 2.95 8.82
CA CYS A 107 6.35 3.78 7.85
C CYS A 107 7.21 4.83 8.55
N LEU A 108 8.49 4.52 8.79
CA LEU A 108 9.38 5.38 9.58
C LEU A 108 9.78 6.69 8.90
N ALA A 109 9.67 6.74 7.57
CA ALA A 109 9.99 7.93 6.77
C ALA A 109 8.73 8.68 6.30
N LEU A 110 7.54 8.31 6.80
CA LEU A 110 6.30 8.89 6.32
C LEU A 110 6.20 10.37 6.68
N GLU A 111 6.05 11.21 5.67
CA GLU A 111 5.87 12.65 5.79
C GLU A 111 4.42 13.04 5.49
N GLU A 112 3.74 12.29 4.62
CA GLU A 112 2.39 12.61 4.18
C GLU A 112 1.50 11.37 4.12
N LEU A 113 0.42 11.40 4.90
CA LEU A 113 -0.66 10.42 4.86
C LEU A 113 -1.94 11.11 4.39
N SER A 114 -2.44 10.75 3.21
CA SER A 114 -3.71 11.24 2.69
C SER A 114 -4.74 10.11 2.65
N LEU A 115 -5.86 10.31 3.34
CA LEU A 115 -6.95 9.33 3.44
C LEU A 115 -8.23 9.89 2.85
N TYR A 116 -8.74 9.22 1.81
CA TYR A 116 -10.04 9.52 1.22
C TYR A 116 -11.05 8.48 1.71
N LEU A 117 -11.84 8.86 2.72
CA LEU A 117 -12.72 7.95 3.46
C LEU A 117 -14.19 8.20 3.12
N CYS A 118 -14.95 7.13 2.88
CA CYS A 118 -16.39 7.24 2.65
C CYS A 118 -17.24 7.13 3.94
N ARG A 119 -16.71 6.63 5.06
CA ARG A 119 -17.35 6.67 6.39
C ARG A 119 -16.29 6.86 7.49
N PHE A 120 -16.70 7.39 8.64
CA PHE A 120 -15.80 7.84 9.72
C PHE A 120 -15.75 6.92 10.96
N GLY A 121 -16.32 5.70 10.90
CA GLY A 121 -16.45 4.85 12.09
C GLY A 121 -15.15 4.16 12.51
N ALA A 122 -14.77 4.29 13.78
CA ALA A 122 -13.67 3.59 14.48
C ALA A 122 -12.25 3.76 13.89
N LEU A 123 -11.98 4.89 13.23
CA LEU A 123 -10.68 5.14 12.57
C LEU A 123 -9.62 5.74 13.50
N GLU A 124 -10.04 6.40 14.58
CA GLU A 124 -9.16 7.13 15.49
C GLU A 124 -8.12 6.21 16.14
N HIS A 125 -8.52 5.01 16.58
CA HIS A 125 -7.61 4.06 17.22
C HIS A 125 -6.57 3.52 16.23
N ILE A 126 -6.97 3.18 15.00
CA ILE A 126 -6.05 2.67 13.97
C ILE A 126 -5.03 3.74 13.61
N LEU A 127 -5.46 5.00 13.43
CA LEU A 127 -4.59 6.11 13.11
C LEU A 127 -3.63 6.43 14.27
N PHE A 128 -4.15 6.44 15.50
CA PHE A 128 -3.33 6.66 16.69
C PHE A 128 -2.24 5.59 16.84
N ASP A 129 -2.59 4.32 16.67
CA ASP A 129 -1.63 3.22 16.77
C ASP A 129 -0.62 3.23 15.61
N PHE A 130 -1.07 3.56 14.40
CA PHE A 130 -0.20 3.70 13.23
C PHE A 130 0.82 4.83 13.41
N ASP A 131 0.36 5.99 13.90
CA ASP A 131 1.19 7.14 14.19
C ASP A 131 2.26 6.78 15.22
N ASN A 132 1.87 6.19 16.35
CA ASN A 132 2.81 5.74 17.40
C ASN A 132 3.89 4.78 16.88
N ARG A 133 3.54 3.84 16.00
CA ARG A 133 4.51 2.91 15.39
C ARG A 133 5.46 3.62 14.42
N SER A 134 4.95 4.61 13.69
CA SER A 134 5.70 5.31 12.63
C SER A 134 6.55 6.47 13.18
N LEU A 135 6.22 6.98 14.36
CA LEU A 135 6.90 8.07 15.06
C LEU A 135 7.96 7.62 16.07
N ASP A 136 8.39 6.35 16.08
CA ASP A 136 9.45 5.88 16.99
C ASP A 136 10.86 6.39 16.62
N ARG A 137 10.95 7.69 16.28
CA ARG A 137 12.09 8.53 16.55
C ARG A 137 12.07 8.82 18.05
N THR A 138 12.88 8.09 18.81
CA THR A 138 13.55 8.56 20.04
C THR A 138 12.92 9.81 20.65
N ARG A 139 11.99 9.62 21.60
CA ARG A 139 11.51 10.69 22.48
C ARG A 139 12.72 11.40 23.10
N ILE A 140 13.11 12.54 22.55
CA ILE A 140 13.85 13.56 23.28
C ILE A 140 12.80 14.22 24.20
N PRO A 141 12.99 14.20 25.52
CA PRO A 141 12.02 14.77 26.44
C PRO A 141 12.06 16.30 26.31
N TRP A 142 10.88 16.91 26.22
CA TRP A 142 10.68 18.29 26.66
C TRP A 142 10.20 18.25 28.11
#